data_AF-A0A920J7S2-F1
#
_entry.id   AF-A0A920J7S2-F1
#
_cell.length_a   1.000
_cell.length_b   1.000
_cell.length_c   1.000
_cell.angle_alpha   90.00
_cell.angle_beta   90.00
_cell.angle_gamma   90.00
#
_symmetry.space_group_name_H-M   'P 1'
#
loop_
_entity.id
_entity.type
_entity.pdbx_description
1 polymer ?
#
loop_
_entity_poly.entity_id
_entity_poly.type
_entity_poly.pdbx_seq_one_letter_code
_entity_poly.pdbx_strand_id
1 'polypeptide(L)'
;MGAEIGATTSIFPYDDSINRYLHSTDRSDVAELAKSNQEHLTADPEVLQSPEEYFDQVIEIDLDKLRPHINGPHTPDLAREVQELGAEAKSNGWPLKISAALIGSCTNSSYEDITRAASIAREAAKHGLKSKCRLLITPGPEQVRATITRTDYSPILKQ
;
A
#
# COMPACT_ATOMS: atom_id res chain seq x y z
N MET A 1 -0.76 -6.45 5.36
CA MET A 1 -1.92 -6.60 6.27
C MET A 1 -2.18 -8.09 6.51
N GLY A 2 -1.18 -8.81 7.04
CA GLY A 2 -1.34 -10.24 7.37
C GLY A 2 -1.94 -10.46 8.76
N ALA A 3 -1.84 -9.46 9.64
CA ALA A 3 -2.42 -9.51 10.97
C ALA A 3 -3.95 -9.64 10.94
N GLU A 4 -4.59 -9.05 9.92
CA GLU A 4 -6.04 -9.07 9.72
C GLU A 4 -6.62 -10.45 9.43
N ILE A 5 -5.80 -11.40 8.98
CA ILE A 5 -6.18 -12.81 8.78
C ILE A 5 -5.64 -13.73 9.89
N GLY A 6 -5.00 -13.15 10.93
CA GLY A 6 -4.43 -13.90 12.04
C GLY A 6 -3.10 -14.59 11.75
N ALA A 7 -2.37 -14.16 10.71
CA ALA A 7 -1.04 -14.71 10.44
C ALA A 7 -0.05 -14.34 11.57
N THR A 8 0.80 -15.29 11.97
CA THR A 8 1.88 -15.04 12.96
C THR A 8 2.81 -13.92 12.50
N THR A 9 3.18 -13.92 11.22
CA THR A 9 3.95 -12.86 10.56
C THR A 9 3.78 -13.00 9.04
N SER A 10 4.31 -12.04 8.29
CA SER A 10 4.42 -12.11 6.83
C SER A 10 5.78 -11.57 6.43
N ILE A 11 6.47 -12.26 5.53
CA ILE A 11 7.82 -11.90 5.09
C ILE A 11 7.86 -11.85 3.56
N PHE A 12 8.74 -11.00 3.05
CA PHE A 12 9.14 -10.99 1.65
C PHE A 12 10.64 -11.29 1.58
N PRO A 13 11.10 -12.08 0.59
CA PRO A 13 12.52 -12.36 0.42
C PRO A 13 13.29 -11.08 0.10
N TYR A 14 14.57 -11.05 0.44
CA TYR A 14 15.45 -9.93 0.07
C TYR A 14 15.52 -9.78 -1.46
N ASP A 15 15.39 -8.55 -1.95
CA ASP A 15 15.44 -8.21 -3.37
C ASP A 15 16.08 -6.84 -3.61
N ASP A 16 16.20 -6.46 -4.89
CA ASP A 16 16.73 -5.15 -5.28
C ASP A 16 15.90 -3.98 -4.75
N SER A 17 14.60 -4.18 -4.50
CA SER A 17 13.72 -3.14 -3.96
C SER A 17 14.06 -2.84 -2.50
N ILE A 18 14.27 -3.87 -1.69
CA ILE A 18 14.78 -3.75 -0.32
C ILE A 18 16.16 -3.10 -0.34
N ASN A 19 17.05 -3.51 -1.26
CA ASN A 19 18.38 -2.89 -1.39
C ASN A 19 18.30 -1.37 -1.67
N ARG A 20 17.50 -0.97 -2.67
CA ARG A 20 17.27 0.45 -2.99
C ARG A 20 16.70 1.22 -1.79
N TYR A 21 15.77 0.61 -1.07
CA TYR A 21 15.16 1.24 0.11
C TYR A 21 16.19 1.47 1.22
N LEU A 22 17.04 0.49 1.54
CA LEU A 22 18.10 0.61 2.55
C LEU A 22 19.07 1.75 2.21
N HIS A 23 19.55 1.83 0.97
CA HIS A 23 20.38 2.96 0.53
C HIS A 23 19.66 4.31 0.64
N SER A 24 18.38 4.38 0.25
CA SER A 24 17.60 5.63 0.32
C SER A 24 17.31 6.12 1.74
N THR A 25 17.59 5.30 2.74
CA THR A 25 17.34 5.56 4.16
C THR A 25 18.63 5.54 4.97
N ASP A 26 19.76 5.86 4.31
CA ASP A 26 21.08 6.01 4.92
C ASP A 26 21.61 4.74 5.61
N ARG A 27 21.22 3.56 5.12
CA ARG A 27 21.62 2.23 5.63
C ARG A 27 22.41 1.42 4.60
N SER A 28 23.32 2.11 3.90
CA SER A 28 24.12 1.48 2.82
C SER A 28 25.01 0.36 3.33
N ASP A 29 25.55 0.46 4.53
CA ASP A 29 26.33 -0.59 5.19
C ASP A 29 25.52 -1.89 5.36
N VAL A 30 24.28 -1.78 5.82
CA VAL A 30 23.35 -2.91 5.93
C VAL A 30 22.98 -3.46 4.56
N ALA A 31 22.79 -2.57 3.57
CA ALA A 31 22.46 -2.95 2.20
C ALA A 31 23.55 -3.83 1.57
N GLU A 32 24.82 -3.39 1.65
CA GLU A 32 25.96 -4.14 1.11
C GLU A 32 26.17 -5.48 1.83
N LEU A 33 25.99 -5.51 3.15
CA LEU A 33 26.10 -6.75 3.92
C LEU A 33 24.98 -7.72 3.56
N ALA A 34 23.73 -7.26 3.50
CA ALA A 34 22.58 -8.09 3.12
C ALA A 34 22.75 -8.65 1.70
N LYS A 35 23.18 -7.81 0.75
CA LYS A 35 23.43 -8.20 -0.63
C LYS A 35 24.50 -9.29 -0.73
N SER A 36 25.59 -9.14 0.01
CA SER A 36 26.68 -10.12 0.04
C SER A 36 26.26 -11.47 0.65
N ASN A 37 25.17 -11.50 1.43
CA ASN A 37 24.63 -12.68 2.09
C ASN A 37 23.21 -13.05 1.58
N GLN A 38 22.85 -12.62 0.36
CA GLN A 38 21.48 -12.76 -0.17
C GLN A 38 20.99 -14.22 -0.25
N GLU A 39 21.91 -15.18 -0.37
CA GLU A 39 21.62 -16.61 -0.39
C GLU A 39 20.97 -17.10 0.91
N HIS A 40 21.16 -16.41 2.03
CA HIS A 40 20.54 -16.72 3.31
C HIS A 40 19.27 -15.90 3.59
N LEU A 41 18.93 -14.96 2.69
CA LEU A 41 17.82 -14.01 2.85
C LEU A 41 16.72 -14.24 1.79
N THR A 42 16.84 -15.30 1.02
CA THR A 42 15.88 -15.74 0.00
C THR A 42 15.57 -17.21 0.20
N ALA A 43 14.46 -17.69 -0.38
CA ALA A 43 14.11 -19.10 -0.33
C ALA A 43 15.05 -19.91 -1.24
N ASP A 44 15.29 -21.19 -0.89
CA ASP A 44 16.09 -22.08 -1.72
C ASP A 44 15.47 -22.23 -3.13
N PRO A 45 16.29 -22.39 -4.20
CA PRO A 45 15.79 -22.46 -5.57
C PRO A 45 14.75 -23.57 -5.82
N GLU A 46 14.82 -24.67 -5.07
CA GLU A 46 13.86 -25.78 -5.15
C GLU A 46 12.46 -25.41 -4.61
N VAL A 47 12.40 -24.57 -3.56
CA VAL A 47 11.15 -24.05 -3.01
C VAL A 47 10.43 -23.18 -4.04
N LEU A 48 11.18 -22.39 -4.83
CA LEU A 48 10.61 -21.55 -5.88
C LEU A 48 10.17 -22.33 -7.12
N GLN A 49 10.82 -23.47 -7.41
CA GLN A 49 10.46 -24.34 -8.54
C GLN A 49 9.23 -25.19 -8.24
N SER A 50 9.10 -25.66 -6.99
CA SER A 50 8.02 -26.56 -6.55
C SER A 50 7.45 -26.13 -5.19
N PRO A 51 6.79 -24.95 -5.07
CA PRO A 51 6.34 -24.43 -3.78
C PRO A 51 5.35 -25.34 -3.04
N GLU A 52 4.54 -26.09 -3.78
CA GLU A 52 3.55 -27.06 -3.25
C GLU A 52 4.21 -28.22 -2.46
N GLU A 53 5.51 -28.47 -2.64
CA GLU A 53 6.24 -29.51 -1.89
C GLU A 53 6.71 -29.01 -0.50
N TYR A 54 6.77 -27.69 -0.29
CA TYR A 54 7.39 -27.08 0.89
C TYR A 54 6.44 -26.23 1.73
N PHE A 55 5.40 -25.65 1.11
CA PHE A 55 4.38 -24.88 1.83
C PHE A 55 3.12 -25.73 2.08
N ASP A 56 2.57 -25.65 3.30
CA ASP A 56 1.31 -26.33 3.63
C ASP A 56 0.12 -25.88 2.76
N GLN A 57 0.19 -24.65 2.26
CA GLN A 57 -0.79 -24.06 1.36
C GLN A 57 -0.12 -23.04 0.44
N VAL A 58 -0.35 -23.18 -0.87
CA VAL A 58 0.05 -22.20 -1.87
C VAL A 58 -1.18 -21.43 -2.35
N ILE A 59 -1.08 -20.11 -2.41
CA ILE A 59 -2.10 -19.21 -2.97
C ILE A 59 -1.45 -18.40 -4.08
N GLU A 60 -1.99 -18.50 -5.29
CA GLU A 60 -1.50 -17.76 -6.45
C GLU A 60 -2.34 -16.49 -6.70
N ILE A 61 -1.68 -15.36 -6.90
CA ILE A 61 -2.32 -14.09 -7.25
C ILE A 61 -1.67 -13.55 -8.53
N ASP A 62 -2.47 -13.45 -9.59
CA ASP A 62 -2.08 -12.85 -10.86
C ASP A 62 -2.21 -11.31 -10.80
N LEU A 63 -1.09 -10.61 -10.76
CA LEU A 63 -1.04 -9.15 -10.63
C LEU A 63 -1.52 -8.40 -11.87
N ASP A 64 -1.48 -9.01 -13.06
CA ASP A 64 -1.96 -8.40 -14.31
C ASP A 64 -3.49 -8.40 -14.38
N LYS A 65 -4.11 -9.41 -13.77
CA LYS A 65 -5.56 -9.52 -13.64
C LYS A 65 -6.10 -8.75 -12.43
N LEU A 66 -5.28 -8.46 -11.43
CA LEU A 66 -5.70 -7.76 -10.22
C LEU A 66 -6.30 -6.38 -10.55
N ARG A 67 -7.35 -6.00 -9.82
CA ARG A 67 -8.06 -4.72 -9.93
C ARG A 67 -8.12 -4.02 -8.57
N PRO A 68 -8.38 -2.70 -8.52
CA PRO A 68 -8.55 -2.00 -7.25
C PRO A 68 -9.69 -2.59 -6.42
N HIS A 69 -9.41 -2.89 -5.15
CA HIS A 69 -10.36 -3.47 -4.19
C HIS A 69 -10.70 -2.49 -3.07
N ILE A 70 -11.85 -2.72 -2.43
CA ILE A 70 -12.24 -2.06 -1.19
C ILE A 70 -12.92 -3.04 -0.24
N ASN A 71 -12.50 -3.00 1.03
CA ASN A 71 -12.97 -3.94 2.06
C ASN A 71 -13.81 -3.22 3.12
N GLY A 72 -14.71 -3.95 3.79
CA GLY A 72 -15.64 -3.40 4.80
C GLY A 72 -17.11 -3.67 4.48
N PRO A 73 -18.09 -3.01 5.12
CA PRO A 73 -17.91 -1.90 6.06
C PRO A 73 -17.53 -2.33 7.49
N HIS A 74 -17.70 -3.61 7.86
CA HIS A 74 -17.58 -4.05 9.26
C HIS A 74 -16.50 -5.10 9.51
N THR A 75 -15.81 -5.56 8.48
CA THR A 75 -14.74 -6.56 8.60
C THR A 75 -13.71 -6.36 7.47
N PRO A 76 -12.41 -6.54 7.75
CA PRO A 76 -11.36 -6.33 6.75
C PRO A 76 -11.28 -7.41 5.68
N ASP A 77 -11.97 -8.54 5.82
CA ASP A 77 -11.95 -9.68 4.89
C ASP A 77 -13.10 -9.69 3.88
N LEU A 78 -14.15 -8.88 4.09
CA LEU A 78 -15.19 -8.68 3.08
C LEU A 78 -14.57 -7.82 1.98
N ALA A 79 -14.08 -8.43 0.92
CA ALA A 79 -13.45 -7.78 -0.22
C ALA A 79 -14.39 -7.70 -1.42
N ARG A 80 -14.27 -6.63 -2.22
CA ARG A 80 -14.93 -6.48 -3.52
C ARG A 80 -14.09 -5.60 -4.44
N GLU A 81 -14.35 -5.65 -5.74
CA GLU A 81 -13.78 -4.65 -6.63
C GLU A 81 -14.43 -3.29 -6.39
N VAL A 82 -13.66 -2.20 -6.52
CA VAL A 82 -14.16 -0.83 -6.26
C VAL A 82 -15.39 -0.50 -7.11
N GLN A 83 -15.50 -1.05 -8.32
CA GLN A 83 -16.63 -0.82 -9.23
C GLN A 83 -17.95 -1.39 -8.71
N GLU A 84 -17.92 -2.41 -7.85
CA GLU A 84 -19.11 -3.12 -7.35
C GLU A 84 -19.72 -2.44 -6.12
N LEU A 85 -18.90 -1.71 -5.36
CA LEU A 85 -19.30 -1.07 -4.10
C LEU A 85 -20.57 -0.24 -4.23
N GLY A 86 -20.73 0.52 -5.32
CA GLY A 86 -21.87 1.42 -5.50
C GLY A 86 -23.21 0.68 -5.64
N ALA A 87 -23.22 -0.50 -6.25
CA ALA A 87 -24.41 -1.32 -6.39
C ALA A 87 -24.72 -2.04 -5.06
N GLU A 88 -23.68 -2.62 -4.44
CA GLU A 88 -23.81 -3.35 -3.18
C GLU A 88 -24.22 -2.43 -2.01
N ALA A 89 -23.70 -1.21 -1.97
CA ALA A 89 -24.09 -0.23 -0.96
C ALA A 89 -25.57 0.13 -1.06
N LYS A 90 -26.14 0.18 -2.28
CA LYS A 90 -27.57 0.43 -2.48
C LYS A 90 -28.42 -0.75 -2.04
N SER A 91 -28.05 -1.97 -2.43
CA SER A 91 -28.81 -3.18 -2.08
C SER A 91 -28.84 -3.43 -0.59
N ASN A 92 -27.74 -3.14 0.12
CA ASN A 92 -27.63 -3.32 1.57
C ASN A 92 -28.02 -2.08 2.39
N GLY A 93 -28.49 -1.00 1.74
CA GLY A 93 -28.91 0.23 2.43
C GLY A 93 -27.78 0.97 3.14
N TRP A 94 -26.52 0.82 2.69
CA TRP A 94 -25.38 1.52 3.24
C TRP A 94 -25.37 3.00 2.85
N PRO A 95 -24.81 3.89 3.69
CA PRO A 95 -24.66 5.30 3.35
C PRO A 95 -23.83 5.51 2.09
N LEU A 96 -24.41 6.11 1.06
CA LEU A 96 -23.71 6.42 -0.20
C LEU A 96 -22.88 7.70 -0.13
N LYS A 97 -23.17 8.57 0.84
CA LYS A 97 -22.44 9.83 1.02
C LYS A 97 -21.17 9.58 1.83
N ILE A 98 -20.03 9.74 1.17
CA ILE A 98 -18.72 9.75 1.84
C ILE A 98 -18.63 11.00 2.72
N SER A 99 -18.50 10.81 4.03
CA SER A 99 -18.39 11.91 5.00
C SER A 99 -16.97 12.45 5.11
N ALA A 100 -15.98 11.55 5.03
CA ALA A 100 -14.56 11.87 5.03
C ALA A 100 -13.77 10.81 4.26
N ALA A 101 -12.62 11.22 3.73
CA ALA A 101 -11.60 10.35 3.17
C ALA A 101 -10.32 10.51 3.99
N LEU A 102 -9.72 9.40 4.39
CA LEU A 102 -8.53 9.36 5.22
C LEU A 102 -7.43 8.60 4.48
N ILE A 103 -6.28 9.24 4.28
CA ILE A 103 -5.10 8.67 3.64
C ILE A 103 -3.96 8.68 4.65
N GLY A 104 -3.19 7.60 4.73
CA GLY A 104 -2.07 7.50 5.67
C GLY A 104 -2.21 6.31 6.61
N SER A 105 -1.97 6.54 7.90
CA SER A 105 -1.77 5.51 8.94
C SER A 105 -0.49 4.69 8.75
N CYS A 106 -0.18 3.75 9.65
CA CYS A 106 1.02 2.92 9.52
C CYS A 106 1.04 2.08 8.23
N THR A 107 -0.11 1.75 7.66
CA THR A 107 -0.21 0.85 6.50
C THR A 107 0.07 1.54 5.16
N ASN A 108 -0.42 2.77 4.97
CA ASN A 108 -0.38 3.46 3.67
C ASN A 108 0.07 4.92 3.79
N SER A 109 1.20 5.14 4.48
CA SER A 109 1.78 6.48 4.67
C SER A 109 3.23 6.59 4.23
N SER A 110 3.70 5.69 3.37
CA SER A 110 5.01 5.83 2.75
C SER A 110 5.03 7.05 1.83
N TYR A 111 6.24 7.48 1.42
CA TYR A 111 6.37 8.55 0.44
C TYR A 111 5.68 8.18 -0.88
N GLU A 112 5.78 6.92 -1.32
CA GLU A 112 5.11 6.44 -2.53
C GLU A 112 3.58 6.53 -2.43
N ASP A 113 2.99 6.12 -1.31
CA ASP A 113 1.54 6.20 -1.10
C ASP A 113 1.02 7.65 -1.23
N ILE A 114 1.68 8.58 -0.53
CA ILE A 114 1.22 9.98 -0.50
C ILE A 114 1.43 10.65 -1.86
N THR A 115 2.52 10.34 -2.57
CA THR A 115 2.75 10.88 -3.91
C THR A 115 1.78 10.35 -4.95
N ARG A 116 1.36 9.07 -4.87
CA ARG A 116 0.28 8.53 -5.72
C ARG A 116 -1.04 9.27 -5.48
N ALA A 117 -1.42 9.48 -4.21
CA ALA A 117 -2.60 10.28 -3.86
C ALA A 117 -2.50 11.73 -4.37
N ALA A 118 -1.32 12.35 -4.22
CA ALA A 118 -1.07 13.72 -4.69
C ALA A 118 -1.13 13.84 -6.22
N SER A 119 -0.72 12.82 -6.96
CA SER A 119 -0.84 12.77 -8.42
C SER A 119 -2.29 12.86 -8.87
N ILE A 120 -3.18 12.09 -8.24
CA ILE A 120 -4.63 12.13 -8.52
C ILE A 120 -5.22 13.50 -8.14
N ALA A 121 -4.87 14.03 -6.96
CA ALA A 121 -5.33 15.34 -6.52
C ALA A 121 -4.86 16.47 -7.44
N ARG A 122 -3.62 16.39 -7.95
CA ARG A 122 -3.07 17.34 -8.93
C ARG A 122 -3.87 17.33 -10.21
N GLU A 123 -4.20 16.14 -10.72
CA GLU A 123 -4.97 16.00 -11.95
C GLU A 123 -6.40 16.53 -11.79
N ALA A 124 -7.03 16.26 -10.65
CA ALA A 124 -8.34 16.82 -10.31
C ALA A 124 -8.30 18.35 -10.24
N ALA A 125 -7.27 18.92 -9.59
CA ALA A 125 -7.11 20.37 -9.46
C ALA A 125 -6.89 21.08 -10.81
N LYS A 126 -6.14 20.47 -11.74
CA LYS A 126 -5.99 20.99 -13.12
C LYS A 126 -7.33 21.11 -13.85
N HIS A 127 -8.29 20.24 -13.52
CA HIS A 127 -9.65 20.26 -14.05
C HIS A 127 -10.63 21.09 -13.20
N GLY A 128 -10.12 21.88 -12.24
CA GLY A 128 -10.94 22.72 -11.36
C GLY A 128 -11.76 21.94 -10.34
N LEU A 129 -11.47 20.65 -10.14
CA LEU A 129 -12.14 19.81 -9.15
C LEU A 129 -11.49 19.99 -7.77
N LYS A 130 -12.31 19.85 -6.73
CA LYS A 130 -11.91 19.83 -5.32
C LYS A 130 -12.55 18.64 -4.62
N SER A 131 -12.01 18.27 -3.44
CA SER A 131 -12.63 17.21 -2.64
C SER A 131 -14.06 17.59 -2.25
N LYS A 132 -15.00 16.65 -2.44
CA LYS A 132 -16.41 16.81 -2.02
C LYS A 132 -16.66 16.46 -0.56
N CYS A 133 -15.65 15.92 0.12
CA CYS A 133 -15.72 15.53 1.53
C CYS A 133 -14.43 15.99 2.24
N ARG A 134 -14.41 15.85 3.57
CA ARG A 134 -13.21 16.16 4.34
C ARG A 134 -12.09 15.19 3.97
N LEU A 135 -10.98 15.69 3.45
CA LEU A 135 -9.77 14.91 3.19
C LEU A 135 -8.79 15.09 4.35
N LEU A 136 -8.37 13.98 4.95
CA LEU A 136 -7.38 13.94 6.03
C LEU A 136 -6.19 13.12 5.58
N ILE A 137 -4.99 13.66 5.77
CA ILE A 137 -3.75 12.99 5.38
C ILE A 137 -2.82 12.93 6.58
N THR A 138 -2.41 11.72 6.93
CA THR A 138 -1.55 11.46 8.08
C THR A 138 -0.31 10.70 7.62
N PRO A 139 0.77 11.42 7.28
CA PRO A 139 2.09 10.80 7.08
C PRO A 139 2.50 10.06 8.36
N GLY A 140 3.08 8.86 8.23
CA GLY A 140 3.45 8.05 9.39
C GLY A 140 4.71 8.61 10.07
N PRO A 141 5.88 8.53 9.43
CA PRO A 141 7.12 9.10 9.96
C PRO A 141 7.23 10.61 9.74
N GLU A 142 7.85 11.32 10.68
CA GLU A 142 8.18 12.75 10.54
C GLU A 142 9.08 13.00 9.32
N GLN A 143 10.00 12.09 9.03
CA GLN A 143 10.83 12.15 7.82
C GLN A 143 9.98 12.20 6.54
N VAL A 144 8.94 11.38 6.45
CA VAL A 144 8.02 11.37 5.30
C VAL A 144 7.25 12.68 5.23
N ARG A 145 6.71 13.17 6.36
CA ARG A 145 6.03 14.48 6.45
C ARG A 145 6.94 15.62 5.97
N ALA A 146 8.19 15.65 6.44
CA ALA A 146 9.17 16.67 6.10
C ALA A 146 9.51 16.63 4.60
N THR A 147 9.77 15.44 4.05
CA THR A 147 10.06 15.27 2.61
C THR A 147 8.90 15.73 1.75
N ILE A 148 7.67 15.30 2.04
CA ILE A 148 6.47 15.74 1.31
C ILE A 148 6.27 17.26 1.43
N THR A 149 6.50 17.84 2.60
CA THR A 149 6.34 19.30 2.81
C THR A 149 7.31 20.12 1.98
N ARG A 150 8.52 19.60 1.72
CA ARG A 150 9.54 20.25 0.87
C ARG A 150 9.27 20.11 -0.62
N THR A 151 8.32 19.25 -1.01
CA THR A 151 7.91 19.04 -2.40
C THR A 151 6.64 19.83 -2.75
N ASP A 152 6.33 19.92 -4.05
CA ASP A 152 5.12 20.57 -4.57
C ASP A 152 3.80 19.84 -4.23
N TYR A 153 3.86 18.69 -3.56
CA TYR A 153 2.69 17.89 -3.19
C TYR A 153 1.88 18.47 -2.01
N SER A 154 2.53 19.12 -1.04
CA SER A 154 1.86 19.62 0.17
C SER A 154 0.76 20.68 -0.09
N PRO A 155 0.96 21.67 -0.99
CA PRO A 155 -0.11 22.60 -1.36
C PRO A 155 -1.28 21.96 -2.09
N ILE A 156 -1.03 20.94 -2.92
CA ILE A 156 -2.05 20.24 -3.73
C ILE A 156 -2.99 19.44 -2.83
N LEU A 157 -2.43 18.78 -1.82
CA LEU A 157 -3.16 17.94 -0.89
C LEU A 157 -4.00 18.71 0.14
N LYS A 158 -3.88 20.04 0.19
CA LYS A 158 -4.62 20.94 1.09
C LYS A 158 -5.83 21.63 0.42
N GLN A 159 -6.05 21.42 -0.88
CA GLN A 159 -7.13 22.04 -1.67
C GLN A 159 -8.44 21.26 -1.60
#